data_AF-A0A846MXZ5-F1
#
_entry.id   AF-A0A846MXZ5-F1
#
_cell.length_a   1.000
_cell.length_b   1.000
_cell.length_c   1.000
_cell.angle_alpha   90.00
_cell.angle_beta   90.00
_cell.angle_gamma   90.00
#
_symmetry.space_group_name_H-M   'P 1'
#
loop_
_entity.id
_entity.type
_entity.pdbx_description
1 polymer ?
#
loop_
_entity_poly.entity_id
_entity_poly.type
_entity_poly.pdbx_seq_one_letter_code
_entity_poly.pdbx_strand_id
1 'polypeptide(L)'
;MYAFMRLFSLFLVVIALMFLGADAITSLEHPGRITVRSFEVVWGLFDTGSLAGFKAWVATLPGWLANIVYSALAIPAWAIGVIGVVLAFVFGRNREDEA
;
A
#
# COMPACT_ATOMS: atom_id res chain seq x y z
N MET A 1 0.05 -2.69 -24.25
CA MET A 1 0.89 -2.52 -23.04
C MET A 1 0.57 -1.21 -22.30
N TYR A 2 0.75 -0.03 -22.92
CA TYR A 2 0.56 1.27 -22.26
C TYR A 2 -0.82 1.51 -21.61
N ALA A 3 -1.91 1.12 -22.28
CA ALA A 3 -3.26 1.26 -21.71
C ALA A 3 -3.46 0.45 -20.41
N PHE A 4 -2.86 -0.75 -20.35
CA PHE A 4 -2.89 -1.58 -19.14
C PHE A 4 -2.09 -0.94 -18.02
N MET A 5 -0.87 -0.44 -18.28
CA MET A 5 -0.06 0.25 -17.27
C MET A 5 -0.75 1.50 -16.71
N ARG A 6 -1.48 2.25 -17.54
CA ARG A 6 -2.27 3.40 -17.09
C ARG A 6 -3.45 2.98 -16.23
N LEU A 7 -4.18 1.94 -16.63
CA LEU A 7 -5.28 1.40 -15.83
C LEU A 7 -4.77 0.88 -14.47
N PHE A 8 -3.66 0.14 -14.47
CA PHE A 8 -3.04 -0.40 -13.27
C PHE A 8 -2.56 0.70 -12.32
N SER A 9 -1.92 1.74 -12.87
CA SER A 9 -1.53 2.93 -12.13
C SER A 9 -2.74 3.62 -11.48
N LEU A 10 -3.81 3.86 -12.25
CA LEU A 10 -5.04 4.44 -11.72
C LEU A 10 -5.63 3.58 -10.61
N PHE A 11 -5.65 2.26 -10.78
CA PHE A 11 -6.14 1.32 -9.79
C PHE A 11 -5.36 1.41 -8.47
N LEU A 12 -4.02 1.47 -8.54
CA LEU A 12 -3.17 1.67 -7.36
C LEU A 12 -3.48 2.98 -6.63
N VAL A 13 -3.66 4.07 -7.37
CA VAL A 13 -4.00 5.38 -6.80
C VAL A 13 -5.38 5.33 -6.14
N VAL A 14 -6.38 4.74 -6.79
CA VAL A 14 -7.73 4.60 -6.24
C VAL A 14 -7.72 3.80 -4.94
N ILE A 15 -7.01 2.66 -4.89
CA ILE A 15 -6.91 1.87 -3.65
C ILE A 15 -6.22 2.69 -2.54
N ALA A 16 -5.15 3.42 -2.87
CA ALA A 16 -4.48 4.26 -1.88
C ALA A 16 -5.39 5.35 -1.32
N LEU A 17 -6.23 5.97 -2.16
CA LEU A 17 -7.23 6.93 -1.73
C LEU A 17 -8.30 6.28 -0.85
N MET A 18 -8.72 5.04 -1.14
CA MET A 18 -9.64 4.29 -0.27
C MET A 18 -9.04 4.04 1.11
N PHE A 19 -7.75 3.69 1.19
CA PHE A 19 -7.07 3.53 2.48
C PHE A 19 -6.95 4.85 3.23
N LEU A 20 -6.55 5.94 2.57
CA LEU A 20 -6.50 7.28 3.19
C LEU A 20 -7.88 7.72 3.69
N GLY A 21 -8.94 7.47 2.91
CA GLY A 21 -10.31 7.78 3.32
C GLY A 21 -10.73 6.98 4.55
N ALA A 22 -10.42 5.69 4.59
CA ALA A 22 -10.72 4.83 5.73
C ALA A 22 -9.95 5.26 6.99
N ASP A 23 -8.67 5.61 6.84
CA ASP A 23 -7.81 6.11 7.93
C ASP A 23 -8.31 7.47 8.45
N ALA A 24 -8.74 8.37 7.56
CA ALA A 24 -9.31 9.67 7.92
C ALA A 24 -10.63 9.50 8.68
N ILE A 25 -11.55 8.66 8.19
CA ILE A 25 -12.84 8.39 8.85
C ILE A 25 -12.60 7.81 10.24
N THR A 26 -11.74 6.79 10.38
CA THR A 26 -11.45 6.19 11.70
C THR A 26 -10.77 7.18 12.65
N SER A 27 -9.96 8.10 12.14
CA SER A 27 -9.37 9.17 12.95
C SER A 27 -10.43 10.18 13.44
N LEU A 28 -11.50 10.42 12.68
CA LEU A 28 -12.64 11.25 13.11
C LEU A 28 -13.50 10.53 14.15
N GLU A 29 -13.68 9.22 14.04
CA GLU A 29 -14.40 8.40 15.02
C GLU A 29 -13.69 8.34 16.38
N HIS A 30 -12.37 8.48 16.38
CA HIS A 30 -11.53 8.45 17.58
C HIS A 30 -10.84 9.80 17.78
N PRO A 31 -11.59 10.85 18.20
CA PRO A 31 -11.05 12.20 18.31
C PRO A 31 -9.80 12.22 19.20
N GLY A 32 -8.72 12.79 18.67
CA GLY A 32 -7.41 12.85 19.33
C GLY A 32 -6.43 11.74 18.97
N ARG A 33 -6.80 10.78 18.11
CA ARG A 33 -5.87 9.76 17.58
C ARG A 33 -5.84 9.76 16.06
N ILE A 34 -4.67 10.01 15.49
CA ILE A 34 -4.43 9.79 14.07
C ILE A 34 -4.23 8.30 13.85
N THR A 35 -5.17 7.68 13.13
CA THR A 35 -5.11 6.26 12.77
C THR A 35 -4.48 6.13 11.39
N VAL A 36 -3.39 5.37 11.30
CA VAL A 36 -2.76 5.00 10.03
C VAL A 36 -2.57 3.49 10.04
N ARG A 37 -3.23 2.78 9.14
CA ARG A 37 -3.15 1.33 9.08
C ARG A 37 -1.92 0.89 8.27
N SER A 38 -1.16 -0.05 8.80
CA SER A 38 -0.04 -0.65 8.09
C SER A 38 -0.50 -1.77 7.15
N PHE A 39 0.38 -2.21 6.24
CA PHE A 39 0.14 -3.38 5.40
C PHE A 39 -0.18 -4.62 6.20
N GLU A 40 0.48 -4.81 7.34
CA GLU A 40 0.19 -5.89 8.25
C GLU A 40 -1.27 -5.89 8.71
N VAL A 41 -1.75 -4.73 9.19
CA VAL A 41 -3.13 -4.58 9.67
C VAL A 41 -4.09 -4.88 8.54
N VAL A 42 -3.85 -4.32 7.34
CA VAL A 42 -4.71 -4.55 6.18
C VAL A 42 -4.74 -6.02 5.78
N TRP A 43 -3.60 -6.72 5.71
CA TRP A 43 -3.57 -8.16 5.44
C TRP A 43 -4.34 -8.95 6.50
N GLY A 44 -4.15 -8.60 7.77
CA GLY A 44 -4.87 -9.23 8.88
C GLY A 44 -6.40 -9.09 8.79
N LEU A 45 -6.92 -8.07 8.10
CA LEU A 45 -8.36 -7.93 7.85
C LEU A 45 -8.90 -8.96 6.85
N PHE A 46 -8.06 -9.47 5.95
CA PHE A 46 -8.45 -10.45 4.94
C PHE A 46 -8.26 -11.89 5.43
N ASP A 47 -7.07 -12.20 5.96
CA ASP A 47 -6.72 -13.54 6.43
C ASP A 47 -5.61 -13.48 7.48
N THR A 48 -6.01 -13.69 8.74
CA THR A 48 -5.09 -13.72 9.88
C THR A 48 -4.21 -14.97 9.91
N GLY A 49 -4.68 -16.10 9.37
CA GLY A 49 -3.94 -17.36 9.32
C GLY A 49 -2.78 -17.29 8.32
N SER A 50 -3.05 -16.74 7.14
CA SER A 50 -2.04 -16.48 6.11
C SER A 50 -0.96 -15.52 6.62
N LEU A 51 -1.35 -14.43 7.29
CA LEU A 51 -0.40 -13.50 7.90
C LEU A 51 0.47 -14.17 8.98
N ALA A 52 -0.13 -14.98 9.85
CA ALA A 52 0.61 -15.71 10.88
C ALA A 52 1.61 -16.71 10.26
N GLY A 53 1.19 -17.45 9.24
CA GLY A 53 2.07 -18.35 8.48
C GLY A 53 3.21 -17.61 7.81
N PHE A 54 2.94 -16.45 7.19
CA PHE A 54 3.96 -15.59 6.59
C PHE A 54 4.96 -15.11 7.64
N LYS A 55 4.51 -14.62 8.79
CA LYS A 55 5.40 -14.18 9.88
C LYS A 55 6.24 -15.32 10.46
N ALA A 56 5.66 -16.51 10.59
CA ALA A 56 6.39 -17.70 11.02
C ALA A 56 7.49 -18.08 10.02
N TRP A 57 7.21 -17.97 8.72
CA TRP A 57 8.22 -18.14 7.68
C TRP A 57 9.30 -17.05 7.75
N VAL A 58 8.94 -15.77 7.90
CA VAL A 58 9.91 -14.66 8.04
C VAL A 58 10.84 -14.88 9.22
N ALA A 59 10.36 -15.46 10.32
CA ALA A 59 11.17 -15.79 11.48
C ALA A 59 12.26 -16.86 11.21
N THR A 60 12.18 -17.59 10.09
CA THR A 60 13.24 -18.53 9.65
C THR A 60 14.39 -17.86 8.91
N LEU A 61 14.22 -16.59 8.50
CA LEU A 61 15.23 -15.83 7.77
C LEU A 61 16.31 -15.27 8.71
N PRO A 62 17.50 -14.93 8.19
CA PRO A 62 18.50 -14.18 8.95
C PRO A 62 17.90 -12.88 9.52
N GLY A 63 18.24 -12.54 10.77
CA GLY A 63 17.58 -11.45 11.50
C GLY A 63 17.59 -10.09 10.78
N TRP A 64 18.64 -9.78 10.02
CA TRP A 64 18.69 -8.56 9.21
C TRP A 64 17.63 -8.55 8.09
N LEU A 65 17.38 -9.69 7.45
CA LEU A 65 16.38 -9.83 6.41
C LEU A 65 14.96 -9.83 7.00
N ALA A 66 14.76 -10.51 8.13
CA ALA A 66 13.49 -10.47 8.86
C ALA A 66 13.11 -9.03 9.25
N ASN A 67 14.06 -8.24 9.75
CA ASN A 67 13.84 -6.84 10.08
C ASN A 67 13.43 -6.00 8.86
N ILE A 68 14.02 -6.24 7.68
CA ILE A 68 13.62 -5.55 6.44
C ILE A 68 12.17 -5.89 6.09
N VAL A 69 11.79 -7.17 6.17
CA VAL A 69 10.42 -7.61 5.85
C VAL A 69 9.39 -7.05 6.84
N TYR A 70 9.68 -7.08 8.15
CA TYR A 70 8.81 -6.46 9.15
C TYR A 70 8.73 -4.93 8.97
N SER A 71 9.82 -4.28 8.60
CA SER A 71 9.80 -2.85 8.28
C SER A 71 8.88 -2.56 7.10
N ALA A 72 8.89 -3.40 6.06
CA ALA A 72 7.99 -3.28 4.93
C ALA A 72 6.51 -3.51 5.33
N LEU A 73 6.23 -4.48 6.20
CA LEU A 73 4.88 -4.74 6.72
C LEU A 73 4.35 -3.58 7.59
N ALA A 74 5.23 -2.81 8.21
CA ALA A 74 4.89 -1.65 9.03
C ALA A 74 4.60 -0.38 8.22
N ILE A 75 4.90 -0.36 6.92
CA ILE A 75 4.62 0.79 6.05
C ILE A 75 3.10 1.03 6.00
N PRO A 76 2.65 2.30 6.03
CA PRO A 76 1.24 2.64 5.81
C PRO A 76 0.70 2.03 4.52
N ALA A 77 -0.48 1.42 4.59
CA ALA A 77 -1.06 0.71 3.45
C ALA A 77 -1.32 1.61 2.24
N TRP A 78 -1.65 2.89 2.47
CA TRP A 78 -1.83 3.87 1.40
C TRP A 78 -0.54 4.18 0.61
N ALA A 79 0.63 3.80 1.11
CA ALA A 79 1.91 4.06 0.43
C ALA A 79 2.03 3.38 -0.94
N ILE A 80 1.22 2.35 -1.25
CA ILE A 80 1.12 1.80 -2.62
C ILE A 80 0.73 2.87 -3.65
N GLY A 81 0.02 3.91 -3.23
CA GLY A 81 -0.36 5.03 -4.08
C GLY A 81 0.85 5.77 -4.65
N VAL A 82 1.96 5.82 -3.92
CA VAL A 82 3.21 6.44 -4.40
C VAL A 82 3.71 5.72 -5.65
N ILE A 83 3.66 4.39 -5.67
CA ILE A 83 4.00 3.58 -6.85
C ILE A 83 3.02 3.89 -7.98
N GLY A 84 1.73 3.97 -7.68
CA GLY A 84 0.69 4.36 -8.64
C GLY A 84 0.96 5.71 -9.30
N VAL A 85 1.31 6.74 -8.52
CA VAL A 85 1.62 8.10 -9.00
C VAL A 85 2.89 8.10 -9.86
N VAL A 86 3.95 7.41 -9.43
CA VAL A 86 5.19 7.29 -10.24
C VAL A 86 4.89 6.66 -11.59
N LEU A 87 4.11 5.57 -11.62
CA LEU A 87 3.69 4.94 -12.87
C LEU A 87 2.80 5.86 -13.72
N ALA A 88 1.91 6.63 -13.08
CA ALA A 88 1.05 7.60 -13.77
C ALA A 88 1.89 8.66 -14.47
N PHE A 89 2.93 9.16 -13.81
CA PHE A 89 3.82 10.18 -14.35
C PHE A 89 4.65 9.64 -15.53
N VAL A 90 5.27 8.47 -15.35
CA VAL A 90 6.12 7.83 -16.38
C VAL A 90 5.32 7.49 -17.65
N PHE A 91 4.09 6.99 -17.50
CA PHE A 91 3.28 6.54 -18.64
C PHE A 91 2.19 7.52 -19.08
N GLY A 92 1.98 8.61 -18.33
CA GLY A 92 1.02 9.67 -18.63
C GLY A 92 1.61 10.83 -19.44
N ARG A 93 2.92 11.12 -19.27
CA ARG A 93 3.58 12.31 -19.86
C ARG A 93 3.67 12.30 -21.39
N ASN A 94 3.67 11.14 -22.05
CA ASN A 94 3.88 11.02 -23.50
C ASN A 94 2.69 11.49 -24.37
N ARG A 95 1.80 12.35 -23.86
CA ARG A 95 0.60 12.81 -24.57
C ARG A 95 0.39 14.32 -24.59
N GLU A 96 1.21 15.09 -23.88
CA GLU A 96 1.13 16.56 -23.94
C GLU A 96 1.83 17.11 -25.19
N ASP A 97 2.71 16.33 -25.84
CA ASP A 97 3.52 16.78 -26.98
C ASP A 97 2.84 16.55 -28.35
N GLU A 98 1.66 15.94 -28.41
CA GLU A 98 0.96 15.58 -29.67
C GLU A 98 -0.44 16.24 -29.85
N ALA A 99 -0.81 17.20 -29.00
CA ALA A 99 -2.11 17.90 -29.06
C ALA A 99 -1.97 19.37 -29.46
#